data_AF-A0A8H3QUU9-F1
#
_entry.id   AF-A0A8H3QUU9-F1
#
_cell.length_a   1.000
_cell.length_b   1.000
_cell.length_c   1.000
_cell.angle_alpha   90.00
_cell.angle_beta   90.00
_cell.angle_gamma   90.00
#
_symmetry.space_group_name_H-M   'P 1'
#
loop_
_entity.id
_entity.type
_entity.pdbx_description
1 polymer ?
#
loop_
_entity_poly.entity_id
_entity_poly.type
_entity_poly.pdbx_seq_one_letter_code
_entity_poly.pdbx_strand_id
1 'polypeptide(L)'
;MDGTNKSIMGAAWVEVSSSVNDTFQCSTANLPSSTKAEVLAILTAIIAAPTHCHVTIHTDSKNAIDTFNKTGRANLSQRRIMKLNNFSLWILIHCLIKVKSLCVDVFKVKAHSGHLHNDKADRLAKNACSNPPIFLTISHYSQAPIMVPTLANYGPIDKNIRKYLQRITNLHTFEKLLQTKSLSHLFRPNLNQVDMINWELTKDWIAQSCDGSVCSAANDRQTGFKIKNLGHILPTVDKQRLYYPQLYPDTPSNCILCNSAVASNTHWGLGHQHHTDRLADYKECLSVLLKALETHKEIATAPSAKIAVSTSPLSCFDLEHNSSFYILLHNAVPNSLTDLIARFIRSRRTKNLVTNMFLTAFMDNIIKKYWRKYAQAYKQWENSLRIMKRDKRLYRKRQNHDREPNHTPGPSLSRSSLPAGTRRRDDTRRLVYAVGSNYLHSGSILDYFVSFTPDMRKPLSLDINGWCRDVNGSG
;
A
#
# COMPACT_ATOMS: atom_id res chain seq x y z
N MET A 1 -16.99 -10.47 12.12
CA MET A 1 -16.36 -9.14 12.10
C MET A 1 -15.12 -9.16 12.99
N ASP A 2 -14.06 -9.86 12.57
CA ASP A 2 -13.16 -10.52 13.53
C ASP A 2 -11.76 -9.91 13.64
N GLY A 3 -11.27 -9.27 12.57
CA GLY A 3 -9.88 -8.83 12.46
C GLY A 3 -9.49 -7.72 13.46
N THR A 4 -10.45 -6.88 13.87
CA THR A 4 -10.23 -5.79 14.84
C THR A 4 -10.08 -6.30 16.27
N ASN A 5 -10.97 -7.21 16.68
CA ASN A 5 -11.12 -7.62 18.08
C ASN A 5 -10.06 -8.64 18.49
N LYS A 6 -9.42 -9.32 17.53
CA LYS A 6 -8.34 -10.28 17.77
C LYS A 6 -6.95 -9.62 17.85
N SER A 7 -6.83 -8.30 17.68
CA SER A 7 -5.58 -7.54 17.73
C SER A 7 -5.32 -6.88 19.11
N ILE A 8 -5.15 -7.67 20.17
CA ILE A 8 -4.89 -7.15 21.51
C ILE A 8 -3.39 -6.89 21.72
N MET A 9 -3.06 -5.77 22.35
CA MET A 9 -1.71 -5.45 22.84
C MET A 9 -1.76 -5.25 24.35
N GLY A 10 -0.69 -5.66 25.05
CA GLY A 10 -0.56 -5.50 26.49
C GLY A 10 0.53 -4.51 26.87
N ALA A 11 0.28 -3.72 27.90
CA ALA A 11 1.10 -2.63 28.38
C ALA A 11 1.15 -2.65 29.92
N ALA A 12 2.34 -2.58 30.50
CA ALA A 12 2.50 -2.69 31.96
C ALA A 12 3.68 -1.88 32.49
N TRP A 13 3.62 -1.54 33.77
CA TRP A 13 4.71 -0.93 34.51
C TRP A 13 4.84 -1.48 35.93
N VAL A 14 6.03 -1.28 36.50
CA VAL A 14 6.40 -1.63 37.89
C VAL A 14 6.97 -0.37 38.55
N GLU A 15 6.42 0.02 39.69
CA GLU A 15 7.04 1.04 40.55
C GLU A 15 8.18 0.42 41.37
N VAL A 16 9.25 1.19 41.59
CA VAL A 16 10.44 0.76 42.34
C VAL A 16 10.84 1.80 43.41
N SER A 17 9.96 2.75 43.72
CA SER A 17 10.18 3.77 44.78
C SER A 17 9.97 3.19 46.19
N SER A 18 9.16 2.14 46.30
CA SER A 18 8.68 1.52 47.54
C SER A 18 9.24 0.10 47.72
N SER A 19 9.35 -0.37 48.97
CA SER A 19 9.78 -1.74 49.28
C SER A 19 8.80 -2.81 48.78
N VAL A 20 7.52 -2.44 48.64
CA VAL A 20 6.52 -3.18 47.87
C VAL A 20 6.53 -2.65 46.45
N ASN A 21 7.01 -3.46 45.50
CA ASN A 21 7.05 -3.13 44.07
C ASN A 21 5.64 -3.19 43.45
N ASP A 22 4.88 -2.10 43.57
CA ASP A 22 3.55 -1.95 42.98
C ASP A 22 3.57 -2.12 41.46
N THR A 23 2.47 -2.64 40.90
CA THR A 23 2.40 -3.01 39.48
C THR A 23 1.06 -2.69 38.87
N PHE A 24 1.09 -2.19 37.63
CA PHE A 24 -0.10 -2.02 36.81
C PHE A 24 0.07 -2.76 35.48
N GLN A 25 -1.01 -3.37 35.00
CA GLN A 25 -1.05 -4.05 33.71
C GLN A 25 -2.41 -3.83 33.03
N CYS A 26 -2.40 -3.55 31.74
CA CYS A 26 -3.61 -3.31 30.96
C CYS A 26 -3.45 -3.82 29.53
N SER A 27 -4.56 -4.09 28.86
CA SER A 27 -4.62 -4.29 27.42
C SER A 27 -5.26 -3.09 26.73
N THR A 28 -5.00 -2.97 25.42
CA THR A 28 -5.77 -2.11 24.52
C THR A 28 -5.87 -2.76 23.15
N ALA A 29 -6.84 -2.32 22.35
CA ALA A 29 -7.09 -2.81 21.00
C ALA A 29 -7.22 -1.65 19.99
N ASN A 30 -7.63 -1.98 18.77
CA ASN A 30 -7.78 -1.09 17.61
C ASN A 30 -6.47 -0.42 17.13
N LEU A 31 -6.25 -0.48 15.82
CA LEU A 31 -5.07 0.04 15.11
C LEU A 31 -3.72 -0.39 15.75
N PRO A 32 -3.46 -1.70 15.92
CA PRO A 32 -2.38 -2.20 16.76
C PRO A 32 -0.96 -1.83 16.27
N SER A 33 -0.02 -1.72 17.21
CA SER A 33 1.45 -1.68 17.03
C SER A 33 2.13 -1.68 18.41
N SER A 34 3.33 -2.26 18.56
CA SER A 34 4.07 -2.28 19.85
C SER A 34 4.16 -0.87 20.48
N THR A 35 4.49 0.15 19.69
CA THR A 35 4.60 1.54 20.15
C THR A 35 3.30 2.13 20.67
N LYS A 36 2.12 1.53 20.41
CA LYS A 36 0.87 1.93 21.09
C LYS A 36 0.83 1.42 22.53
N ALA A 37 1.30 0.20 22.78
CA ALA A 37 1.45 -0.36 24.12
C ALA A 37 2.59 0.30 24.92
N GLU A 38 3.77 0.49 24.31
CA GLU A 38 4.91 1.21 24.90
C GLU A 38 4.47 2.60 25.43
N VAL A 39 3.70 3.34 24.63
CA VAL A 39 3.22 4.69 24.98
C VAL A 39 2.05 4.65 25.97
N LEU A 40 1.20 3.62 25.95
CA LEU A 40 0.15 3.43 26.95
C LEU A 40 0.72 3.10 28.34
N ALA A 41 1.81 2.34 28.43
CA ALA A 41 2.50 2.08 29.68
C ALA A 41 3.14 3.36 30.27
N ILE A 42 3.79 4.18 29.44
CA ILE A 42 4.29 5.51 29.84
C ILE A 42 3.13 6.41 30.32
N LEU A 43 2.03 6.47 29.57
CA LEU A 43 0.85 7.26 29.93
C LEU A 43 0.25 6.82 31.27
N THR A 44 0.11 5.52 31.50
CA THR A 44 -0.51 5.00 32.74
C THR A 44 0.40 5.19 33.96
N ALA A 45 1.73 5.14 33.80
CA ALA A 45 2.66 5.54 34.86
C ALA A 45 2.55 7.04 35.19
N ILE A 46 2.46 7.91 34.19
CA ILE A 46 2.25 9.36 34.36
C ILE A 46 0.86 9.69 34.97
N ILE A 47 -0.15 8.84 34.74
CA ILE A 47 -1.46 8.96 35.41
C ILE A 47 -1.34 8.60 36.90
N ALA A 48 -0.67 7.48 37.24
CA ALA A 48 -0.52 7.01 38.61
C ALA A 48 0.36 7.92 39.48
N ALA A 49 1.46 8.43 38.93
CA ALA A 49 2.42 9.30 39.61
C ALA A 49 1.73 10.50 40.33
N PRO A 50 1.85 10.67 41.67
CA PRO A 50 1.40 11.85 42.40
C PRO A 50 1.58 13.20 41.70
N THR A 51 0.67 14.14 41.96
CA THR A 51 0.82 15.53 41.53
C THR A 51 2.12 16.12 42.07
N HIS A 52 2.80 16.87 41.22
CA HIS A 52 4.11 17.46 41.42
C HIS A 52 5.14 16.40 41.83
N CYS A 53 5.71 15.68 40.86
CA CYS A 53 6.81 14.77 41.11
C CYS A 53 7.77 14.62 39.92
N HIS A 54 8.96 14.12 40.23
CA HIS A 54 10.07 13.89 39.34
C HIS A 54 10.12 12.40 39.01
N VAL A 55 9.52 12.04 37.89
CA VAL A 55 9.33 10.66 37.45
C VAL A 55 10.51 10.21 36.62
N THR A 56 11.22 9.17 37.07
CA THR A 56 12.26 8.50 36.28
C THR A 56 11.67 7.25 35.62
N ILE A 57 11.60 7.22 34.30
CA ILE A 57 11.03 6.10 33.54
C ILE A 57 12.14 5.31 32.84
N HIS A 58 12.22 4.02 33.14
CA HIS A 58 13.13 3.06 32.51
C HIS A 58 12.36 2.22 31.47
N THR A 59 12.80 2.24 30.21
CA THR A 59 12.17 1.45 29.13
C THR A 59 13.20 0.97 28.11
N ASP A 60 12.93 -0.15 27.46
CA ASP A 60 13.72 -0.63 26.33
C ASP A 60 13.32 0.04 24.99
N SER A 61 12.16 0.70 24.87
CA SER A 61 11.76 1.33 23.62
C SER A 61 12.51 2.63 23.35
N LYS A 62 13.59 2.53 22.56
CA LYS A 62 14.27 3.72 21.99
C LYS A 62 13.30 4.56 21.14
N ASN A 63 12.33 3.94 20.46
CA ASN A 63 11.34 4.67 19.65
C ASN A 63 10.40 5.52 20.52
N ALA A 64 10.01 5.03 21.69
CA ALA A 64 9.25 5.80 22.67
C ALA A 64 10.09 6.97 23.22
N ILE A 65 11.33 6.75 23.63
CA ILE A 65 12.25 7.79 24.12
C ILE A 65 12.49 8.88 23.07
N ASP A 66 12.87 8.49 21.85
CA ASP A 66 13.13 9.42 20.74
C ASP A 66 11.86 10.21 20.35
N THR A 67 10.67 9.64 20.55
CA THR A 67 9.39 10.32 20.28
C THR A 67 8.93 11.21 21.44
N PHE A 68 9.15 10.82 22.70
CA PHE A 68 8.92 11.66 23.88
C PHE A 68 9.75 12.96 23.80
N ASN A 69 11.07 12.81 23.61
CA ASN A 69 12.04 13.91 23.48
C ASN A 69 11.83 14.79 22.22
N LYS A 70 10.99 14.34 21.30
CA LYS A 70 10.58 15.06 20.08
C LYS A 70 9.22 15.74 20.23
N THR A 71 8.34 15.21 21.08
CA THR A 71 6.98 15.71 21.34
C THR A 71 6.94 16.74 22.46
N GLY A 72 7.81 16.63 23.47
CA GLY A 72 7.94 17.63 24.54
C GLY A 72 8.57 18.96 24.10
N ARG A 73 9.05 19.06 22.85
CA ARG A 73 9.59 20.30 22.29
C ARG A 73 8.45 21.26 21.98
N ALA A 74 8.52 22.46 22.57
CA ALA A 74 7.74 23.60 22.11
C ALA A 74 7.92 23.80 20.59
N ASN A 75 6.87 24.31 19.92
CA ASN A 75 6.84 24.60 18.49
C ASN A 75 6.76 23.40 17.52
N LEU A 76 6.16 22.27 17.94
CA LEU A 76 5.60 21.31 16.98
C LEU A 76 4.34 21.86 16.31
N SER A 77 4.42 22.18 15.02
CA SER A 77 3.24 22.58 14.25
C SER A 77 2.25 21.41 14.03
N GLN A 78 0.97 21.72 13.86
CA GLN A 78 -0.12 20.77 13.63
C GLN A 78 0.20 19.72 12.55
N ARG A 79 0.84 20.14 11.44
CA ARG A 79 1.30 19.26 10.34
C ARG A 79 2.41 18.29 10.75
N ARG A 80 3.22 18.60 11.77
CA ARG A 80 4.20 17.66 12.36
C ARG A 80 3.49 16.68 13.29
N ILE A 81 2.56 17.16 14.12
CA ILE A 81 1.80 16.33 15.07
C ILE A 81 0.98 15.25 14.34
N MET A 82 0.16 15.63 13.34
CA MET A 82 -0.65 14.70 12.52
C MET A 82 0.17 13.70 11.66
N LYS A 83 1.51 13.79 11.68
CA LYS A 83 2.42 12.82 11.04
C LYS A 83 3.01 11.80 12.02
N LEU A 84 2.87 12.00 13.32
CA LEU A 84 3.30 11.04 14.35
C LEU A 84 2.23 9.96 14.51
N ASN A 85 2.66 8.76 14.91
CA ASN A 85 1.76 7.74 15.43
C ASN A 85 1.53 8.02 16.93
N ASN A 86 0.38 7.60 17.45
CA ASN A 86 -0.03 7.77 18.85
C ASN A 86 0.00 9.23 19.33
N PHE A 87 -0.20 10.19 18.41
CA PHE A 87 -0.07 11.63 18.69
C PHE A 87 -1.06 12.10 19.77
N SER A 88 -2.23 11.49 19.82
CA SER A 88 -3.27 11.63 20.84
C SER A 88 -2.73 11.33 22.26
N LEU A 89 -2.10 10.17 22.43
CA LEU A 89 -1.48 9.72 23.67
C LEU A 89 -0.31 10.63 24.06
N TRP A 90 0.53 11.02 23.10
CA TRP A 90 1.65 11.94 23.36
C TRP A 90 1.20 13.34 23.80
N ILE A 91 0.12 13.89 23.21
CA ILE A 91 -0.47 15.16 23.69
C ILE A 91 -0.97 14.98 25.13
N LEU A 92 -1.66 13.87 25.43
CA LEU A 92 -2.17 13.60 26.77
C LEU A 92 -1.05 13.44 27.81
N ILE A 93 0.04 12.74 27.48
CA ILE A 93 1.25 12.63 28.33
C ILE A 93 1.81 14.02 28.65
N HIS A 94 2.08 14.85 27.64
CA HIS A 94 2.65 16.18 27.88
C HIS A 94 1.68 17.16 28.54
N CYS A 95 0.37 16.97 28.35
CA CYS A 95 -0.66 17.71 29.08
C CYS A 95 -0.67 17.32 30.56
N LEU A 96 -0.68 16.02 30.88
CA LEU A 96 -0.62 15.53 32.26
C LEU A 96 0.67 15.94 32.97
N ILE A 97 1.82 15.85 32.31
CA ILE A 97 3.11 16.35 32.84
C ILE A 97 3.00 17.83 33.20
N LYS A 98 2.41 18.66 32.34
CA LYS A 98 2.24 20.09 32.60
C LYS A 98 1.22 20.39 33.69
N VAL A 99 0.05 19.74 33.68
CA VAL A 99 -1.05 19.95 34.63
C VAL A 99 -0.65 19.51 36.03
N LYS A 100 0.02 18.35 36.12
CA LYS A 100 0.52 17.79 37.38
C LYS A 100 1.90 18.35 37.75
N SER A 101 2.43 19.36 37.04
CA SER A 101 3.75 19.97 37.26
C SER A 101 4.90 18.95 37.46
N LEU A 102 4.99 17.94 36.60
CA LEU A 102 5.98 16.88 36.70
C LEU A 102 7.33 17.26 36.06
N CYS A 103 8.42 16.81 36.68
CA CYS A 103 9.69 16.63 35.99
C CYS A 103 9.74 15.17 35.50
N VAL A 104 10.22 14.88 34.29
CA VAL A 104 10.21 13.51 33.75
C VAL A 104 11.46 13.22 32.94
N ASP A 105 12.27 12.29 33.45
CA ASP A 105 13.43 11.73 32.75
C ASP A 105 13.09 10.33 32.21
N VAL A 106 13.57 10.01 31.00
CA VAL A 106 13.30 8.70 30.36
C VAL A 106 14.60 8.07 29.87
N PHE A 107 14.98 6.93 30.47
CA PHE A 107 16.24 6.25 30.24
C PHE A 107 16.07 4.93 29.47
N LYS A 108 17.02 4.68 28.55
CA LYS A 108 17.07 3.46 27.73
C LYS A 108 17.73 2.31 28.48
N VAL A 109 16.95 1.28 28.81
CA VAL A 109 17.46 -0.02 29.32
C VAL A 109 17.83 -0.92 28.13
N LYS A 110 18.84 -1.78 28.26
CA LYS A 110 19.19 -2.76 27.22
C LYS A 110 18.13 -3.89 27.23
N ALA A 111 17.53 -4.16 26.07
CA ALA A 111 16.54 -5.24 25.95
C ALA A 111 17.22 -6.59 26.24
N HIS A 112 16.51 -7.48 26.95
CA HIS A 112 16.96 -8.83 27.32
C HIS A 112 18.31 -8.89 28.05
N SER A 113 18.68 -7.87 28.84
CA SER A 113 19.92 -7.86 29.62
C SER A 113 19.76 -8.36 31.07
N GLY A 114 18.75 -9.17 31.37
CA GLY A 114 18.48 -9.69 32.71
C GLY A 114 18.05 -8.63 33.73
N HIS A 115 17.49 -7.52 33.27
CA HIS A 115 17.13 -6.41 34.16
C HIS A 115 15.78 -6.68 34.83
N LEU A 116 15.82 -7.31 36.02
CA LEU A 116 14.70 -7.87 36.77
C LEU A 116 13.37 -7.08 36.67
N HIS A 117 13.39 -5.77 36.89
CA HIS A 117 12.19 -4.92 36.85
C HIS A 117 11.62 -4.71 35.43
N ASN A 118 12.47 -4.67 34.40
CA ASN A 118 12.04 -4.62 32.99
C ASN A 118 11.48 -5.98 32.57
N ASP A 119 12.20 -7.06 32.89
CA ASP A 119 11.76 -8.42 32.59
C ASP A 119 10.45 -8.79 33.33
N LYS A 120 10.19 -8.19 34.52
CA LYS A 120 8.88 -8.26 35.21
C LYS A 120 7.81 -7.48 34.45
N ALA A 121 8.09 -6.26 34.01
CA ALA A 121 7.16 -5.43 33.24
C ALA A 121 6.77 -6.07 31.89
N ASP A 122 7.72 -6.69 31.18
CA ASP A 122 7.44 -7.39 29.92
C ASP A 122 6.60 -8.66 30.12
N ARG A 123 6.81 -9.41 31.22
CA ARG A 123 5.94 -10.54 31.60
C ARG A 123 4.52 -10.08 31.92
N LEU A 124 4.37 -9.00 32.69
CA LEU A 124 3.07 -8.40 32.99
C LEU A 124 2.37 -7.92 31.70
N ALA A 125 3.08 -7.22 30.82
CA ALA A 125 2.55 -6.81 29.52
C ALA A 125 2.14 -8.00 28.64
N LYS A 126 2.90 -9.11 28.67
CA LYS A 126 2.55 -10.34 27.96
C LYS A 126 1.27 -10.99 28.51
N ASN A 127 1.14 -11.05 29.84
CA ASN A 127 -0.06 -11.59 30.50
C ASN A 127 -1.29 -10.70 30.27
N ALA A 128 -1.10 -9.38 30.27
CA ALA A 128 -2.16 -8.40 30.09
C ALA A 128 -2.90 -8.54 28.75
N CYS A 129 -2.30 -9.13 27.72
CA CYS A 129 -2.97 -9.40 26.45
C CYS A 129 -4.23 -10.28 26.58
N SER A 130 -4.38 -11.03 27.68
CA SER A 130 -5.58 -11.84 27.96
C SER A 130 -6.71 -11.04 28.66
N ASN A 131 -6.43 -9.81 29.10
CA ASN A 131 -7.40 -8.97 29.81
C ASN A 131 -8.33 -8.24 28.82
N PRO A 132 -9.56 -7.86 29.21
CA PRO A 132 -10.44 -7.04 28.37
C PRO A 132 -9.81 -5.66 28.06
N PRO A 133 -9.79 -5.22 26.79
CA PRO A 133 -9.06 -4.02 26.37
C PRO A 133 -9.67 -2.73 26.90
N ILE A 134 -8.81 -1.87 27.44
CA ILE A 134 -9.15 -0.51 27.89
C ILE A 134 -9.02 0.46 26.71
N PHE A 135 -9.98 1.39 26.61
CA PHE A 135 -10.00 2.48 25.64
C PHE A 135 -10.09 3.82 26.36
N LEU A 136 -9.44 4.86 25.84
CA LEU A 136 -9.50 6.20 26.40
C LEU A 136 -10.66 6.98 25.76
N THR A 137 -11.51 7.56 26.60
CA THR A 137 -12.72 8.28 26.19
C THR A 137 -12.36 9.54 25.40
N ILE A 138 -13.07 9.78 24.30
CA ILE A 138 -12.76 10.85 23.33
C ILE A 138 -12.84 12.26 23.96
N SER A 139 -13.65 12.43 25.01
CA SER A 139 -13.77 13.67 25.80
C SER A 139 -12.44 14.21 26.32
N HIS A 140 -11.47 13.34 26.65
CA HIS A 140 -10.15 13.75 27.13
C HIS A 140 -9.28 14.39 26.03
N TYR A 141 -9.63 14.23 24.75
CA TYR A 141 -8.96 14.91 23.63
C TYR A 141 -9.51 16.31 23.36
N SER A 142 -10.52 16.79 24.09
CA SER A 142 -11.07 18.16 23.96
C SER A 142 -10.03 19.27 24.17
N GLN A 143 -8.96 18.98 24.93
CA GLN A 143 -7.83 19.90 25.16
C GLN A 143 -6.76 19.86 24.04
N ALA A 144 -6.88 18.95 23.07
CA ALA A 144 -5.97 18.91 21.92
C ALA A 144 -6.38 19.96 20.87
N PRO A 145 -5.45 20.79 20.35
CA PRO A 145 -5.76 21.83 19.36
C PRO A 145 -5.97 21.27 17.93
N ILE A 146 -6.48 20.04 17.82
CA ILE A 146 -6.59 19.26 16.58
C ILE A 146 -7.82 18.36 16.68
N MET A 147 -8.74 18.47 15.71
CA MET A 147 -9.78 17.48 15.49
C MET A 147 -9.14 16.11 15.25
N VAL A 148 -9.32 15.16 16.18
CA VAL A 148 -8.82 13.79 16.05
C VAL A 148 -9.82 13.00 15.20
N PRO A 149 -9.48 12.58 13.96
CA PRO A 149 -10.42 11.82 13.15
C PRO A 149 -10.59 10.41 13.73
N THR A 150 -11.83 9.96 13.83
CA THR A 150 -12.20 8.62 14.30
C THR A 150 -12.47 7.66 13.15
N LEU A 151 -12.12 6.39 13.32
CA LEU A 151 -12.52 5.33 12.40
C LEU A 151 -13.93 4.85 12.77
N ALA A 152 -14.97 5.38 12.09
CA ALA A 152 -16.37 4.94 12.23
C ALA A 152 -16.81 4.70 13.70
N ASN A 153 -16.49 5.65 14.58
CA ASN A 153 -16.73 5.64 16.03
C ASN A 153 -16.03 4.52 16.86
N TYR A 154 -15.31 3.57 16.24
CA TYR A 154 -14.50 2.55 16.94
C TYR A 154 -13.26 3.09 17.68
N GLY A 155 -12.92 4.37 17.48
CA GLY A 155 -11.81 5.05 18.18
C GLY A 155 -10.99 6.00 17.31
N PRO A 156 -10.01 6.70 17.90
CA PRO A 156 -9.15 7.68 17.21
C PRO A 156 -8.17 7.01 16.22
N ILE A 157 -7.88 7.70 15.11
CA ILE A 157 -6.88 7.26 14.14
C ILE A 157 -5.48 7.68 14.64
N ASP A 158 -4.94 6.86 15.54
CA ASP A 158 -3.62 7.04 16.19
C ASP A 158 -2.41 6.80 15.25
N LYS A 159 -2.54 7.05 13.95
CA LYS A 159 -1.50 6.83 12.94
C LYS A 159 -1.38 8.04 12.04
N ASN A 160 -0.24 8.18 11.36
CA ASN A 160 0.00 9.25 10.37
C ASN A 160 -1.18 9.40 9.39
N ILE A 161 -2.02 10.41 9.59
CA ILE A 161 -3.37 10.48 9.01
C ILE A 161 -3.31 10.45 7.49
N ARG A 162 -2.37 11.19 6.89
CA ARG A 162 -2.17 11.20 5.43
C ARG A 162 -1.80 9.81 4.90
N LYS A 163 -0.85 9.10 5.53
CA LYS A 163 -0.46 7.75 5.09
C LYS A 163 -1.58 6.73 5.30
N TYR A 164 -2.36 6.87 6.37
CA TYR A 164 -3.49 5.99 6.67
C TYR A 164 -4.61 6.13 5.62
N LEU A 165 -5.08 7.37 5.37
CA LEU A 165 -6.09 7.65 4.35
C LEU A 165 -5.59 7.31 2.94
N GLN A 166 -4.32 7.59 2.63
CA GLN A 166 -3.72 7.19 1.35
C GLN A 166 -3.72 5.66 1.17
N ARG A 167 -3.48 4.88 2.23
CA ARG A 167 -3.56 3.41 2.15
C ARG A 167 -4.99 2.95 1.82
N ILE A 168 -6.00 3.50 2.48
CA ILE A 168 -7.41 3.16 2.21
C ILE A 168 -7.81 3.56 0.78
N THR A 169 -7.46 4.78 0.36
CA THR A 169 -7.72 5.27 -1.01
C THR A 169 -7.04 4.38 -2.06
N ASN A 170 -5.78 4.00 -1.84
CA ASN A 170 -5.05 3.10 -2.73
C ASN A 170 -5.70 1.70 -2.81
N LEU A 171 -6.13 1.13 -1.69
CA LEU A 171 -6.81 -0.18 -1.65
C LEU A 171 -8.12 -0.14 -2.46
N HIS A 172 -8.98 0.85 -2.23
CA HIS A 172 -10.24 0.98 -2.97
C HIS A 172 -10.05 1.32 -4.46
N THR A 173 -8.99 2.07 -4.80
CA THR A 173 -8.61 2.32 -6.20
C THR A 173 -8.10 1.04 -6.88
N PHE A 174 -7.36 0.20 -6.16
CA PHE A 174 -6.86 -1.08 -6.64
C PHE A 174 -7.99 -2.12 -6.80
N GLU A 175 -8.93 -2.18 -5.87
CA GLU A 175 -10.18 -2.95 -5.97
C GLU A 175 -10.94 -2.60 -7.26
N LYS A 176 -11.18 -1.31 -7.51
CA LYS A 176 -11.82 -0.82 -8.75
C LYS A 176 -11.03 -1.19 -10.01
N LEU A 177 -9.70 -1.15 -9.95
CA LEU A 177 -8.84 -1.58 -11.04
C LEU A 177 -9.02 -3.08 -11.35
N LEU A 178 -9.03 -3.95 -10.33
CA LEU A 178 -9.27 -5.39 -10.48
C LEU A 178 -10.65 -5.70 -11.06
N GLN A 179 -11.68 -4.92 -10.68
CA GLN A 179 -13.05 -5.05 -11.21
C GLN A 179 -13.21 -4.53 -12.66
N THR A 180 -12.18 -3.90 -13.25
CA THR A 180 -12.29 -3.29 -14.58
C THR A 180 -12.15 -4.34 -15.70
N LYS A 181 -13.06 -4.30 -16.70
CA LYS A 181 -13.09 -5.18 -17.89
C LYS A 181 -11.79 -5.23 -18.71
N SER A 182 -10.85 -4.31 -18.49
CA SER A 182 -9.50 -4.35 -19.08
C SER A 182 -8.66 -5.51 -18.55
N LEU A 183 -8.77 -5.84 -17.25
CA LEU A 183 -7.94 -6.84 -16.57
C LEU A 183 -8.61 -8.23 -16.47
N SER A 184 -9.89 -8.37 -16.83
CA SER A 184 -10.62 -9.64 -16.69
C SER A 184 -10.05 -10.82 -17.51
N HIS A 185 -9.10 -10.58 -18.41
CA HIS A 185 -8.33 -11.61 -19.11
C HIS A 185 -7.30 -12.32 -18.21
N LEU A 186 -6.89 -11.70 -17.10
CA LEU A 186 -6.08 -12.30 -16.02
C LEU A 186 -6.97 -13.05 -15.01
N PHE A 187 -8.27 -12.73 -14.97
CA PHE A 187 -9.22 -13.15 -13.93
C PHE A 187 -10.32 -14.07 -14.48
N ARG A 188 -10.06 -14.76 -15.60
CA ARG A 188 -11.02 -15.70 -16.20
C ARG A 188 -11.24 -16.88 -15.23
N PRO A 189 -12.48 -17.40 -15.05
CA PRO A 189 -12.83 -18.30 -13.95
C PRO A 189 -11.97 -19.58 -13.78
N ASN A 190 -11.36 -20.08 -14.85
CA ASN A 190 -10.55 -21.30 -14.82
C ASN A 190 -9.06 -21.06 -14.45
N LEU A 191 -8.66 -19.81 -14.17
CA LEU A 191 -7.23 -19.44 -14.06
C LEU A 191 -6.84 -18.72 -12.76
N ASN A 192 -7.73 -17.93 -12.14
CA ASN A 192 -7.52 -17.24 -10.85
C ASN A 192 -6.13 -16.60 -10.64
N GLN A 193 -5.53 -16.00 -11.68
CA GLN A 193 -4.15 -15.51 -11.64
C GLN A 193 -3.95 -14.26 -10.73
N VAL A 194 -5.00 -13.75 -10.07
CA VAL A 194 -4.91 -12.63 -9.11
C VAL A 194 -3.81 -12.88 -8.08
N ASP A 195 -3.81 -14.07 -7.48
CA ASP A 195 -2.86 -14.50 -6.44
C ASP A 195 -1.55 -15.04 -7.02
N MET A 196 -1.48 -15.21 -8.34
CA MET A 196 -0.24 -15.53 -9.05
C MET A 196 0.55 -14.28 -9.46
N ILE A 197 0.00 -13.07 -9.31
CA ILE A 197 0.64 -11.81 -9.73
C ILE A 197 1.20 -11.07 -8.50
N ASN A 198 2.47 -10.70 -8.58
CA ASN A 198 3.10 -9.79 -7.63
C ASN A 198 2.75 -8.34 -7.98
N TRP A 199 1.66 -7.83 -7.40
CA TRP A 199 1.17 -6.50 -7.72
C TRP A 199 2.10 -5.36 -7.27
N GLU A 200 2.90 -5.54 -6.20
CA GLU A 200 3.88 -4.52 -5.79
C GLU A 200 4.98 -4.36 -6.83
N LEU A 201 5.59 -5.47 -7.29
CA LEU A 201 6.62 -5.46 -8.32
C LEU A 201 6.07 -5.22 -9.73
N THR A 202 4.82 -5.58 -10.03
CA THR A 202 4.15 -5.19 -11.27
C THR A 202 4.01 -3.67 -11.37
N LYS A 203 3.57 -3.02 -10.28
CA LYS A 203 3.50 -1.57 -10.17
C LYS A 203 4.88 -0.91 -10.29
N ASP A 204 5.90 -1.46 -9.62
CA ASP A 204 7.29 -0.96 -9.73
C ASP A 204 7.84 -1.15 -11.16
N TRP A 205 7.61 -2.30 -11.79
CA TRP A 205 8.00 -2.58 -13.18
C TRP A 205 7.33 -1.64 -14.17
N ILE A 206 6.05 -1.33 -14.02
CA ILE A 206 5.36 -0.38 -14.89
C ILE A 206 6.00 1.01 -14.79
N ALA A 207 6.31 1.45 -13.57
CA ALA A 207 6.97 2.73 -13.30
C ALA A 207 8.49 2.76 -13.62
N GLN A 208 9.12 1.59 -13.84
CA GLN A 208 10.56 1.50 -14.11
C GLN A 208 10.93 2.22 -15.42
N SER A 209 11.69 3.31 -15.27
CA SER A 209 12.24 4.11 -16.37
C SER A 209 13.15 3.28 -17.28
N CYS A 210 13.10 3.57 -18.58
CA CYS A 210 13.87 2.88 -19.62
C CYS A 210 15.21 3.52 -19.96
N ASP A 211 15.41 4.79 -19.59
CA ASP A 211 16.60 5.59 -19.89
C ASP A 211 17.23 6.20 -18.62
N GLY A 212 16.70 5.85 -17.44
CA GLY A 212 17.13 6.40 -16.16
C GLY A 212 16.60 7.81 -15.86
N SER A 213 15.92 8.45 -16.81
CA SER A 213 15.31 9.77 -16.61
C SER A 213 14.05 9.68 -15.72
N VAL A 214 13.72 10.81 -15.08
CA VAL A 214 12.46 10.97 -14.33
C VAL A 214 11.28 11.20 -15.29
N CYS A 215 11.47 12.07 -16.29
CA CYS A 215 10.49 12.37 -17.34
C CYS A 215 11.20 12.42 -18.69
N SER A 216 10.76 11.60 -19.66
CA SER A 216 11.16 11.71 -21.07
C SER A 216 10.06 11.16 -21.96
N ALA A 217 9.95 11.68 -23.19
CA ALA A 217 9.00 11.17 -24.18
C ALA A 217 9.26 9.69 -24.57
N ALA A 218 10.48 9.18 -24.35
CA ALA A 218 10.81 7.77 -24.52
C ALA A 218 10.25 6.92 -23.36
N ASN A 219 10.45 7.37 -22.12
CA ASN A 219 9.93 6.72 -20.92
C ASN A 219 8.39 6.74 -20.90
N ASP A 220 7.76 7.88 -21.17
CA ASP A 220 6.30 8.03 -21.25
C ASP A 220 5.69 7.09 -22.30
N ARG A 221 6.37 6.94 -23.44
CA ARG A 221 5.97 6.01 -24.51
C ARG A 221 6.13 4.55 -24.10
N GLN A 222 7.20 4.18 -23.37
CA GLN A 222 7.40 2.82 -22.88
C GLN A 222 6.41 2.49 -21.75
N THR A 223 6.29 3.33 -20.73
CA THR A 223 5.33 3.19 -19.62
C THR A 223 3.89 3.15 -20.13
N GLY A 224 3.53 4.06 -21.04
CA GLY A 224 2.23 4.07 -21.71
C GLY A 224 1.98 2.84 -22.58
N PHE A 225 3.01 2.15 -23.08
CA PHE A 225 2.87 0.85 -23.75
C PHE A 225 2.73 -0.31 -22.75
N LYS A 226 3.50 -0.34 -21.66
CA LYS A 226 3.36 -1.33 -20.56
C LYS A 226 1.91 -1.34 -20.05
N ILE A 227 1.36 -0.17 -19.71
CA ILE A 227 -0.03 0.01 -19.26
C ILE A 227 -1.04 -0.49 -20.31
N LYS A 228 -0.82 -0.18 -21.59
CA LYS A 228 -1.76 -0.58 -22.66
C LYS A 228 -1.74 -2.08 -22.95
N ASN A 229 -0.60 -2.73 -22.79
CA ASN A 229 -0.49 -4.19 -22.86
C ASN A 229 -1.21 -4.84 -21.67
N LEU A 230 -0.91 -4.42 -20.44
CA LEU A 230 -1.56 -4.93 -19.23
C LEU A 230 -3.09 -4.70 -19.25
N GLY A 231 -3.56 -3.60 -19.83
CA GLY A 231 -5.00 -3.30 -19.92
C GLY A 231 -5.73 -3.94 -21.11
N HIS A 232 -5.08 -4.76 -21.93
CA HIS A 232 -5.64 -5.29 -23.19
C HIS A 232 -6.26 -4.18 -24.09
N ILE A 233 -5.54 -3.08 -24.23
CA ILE A 233 -5.91 -1.91 -25.06
C ILE A 233 -4.80 -1.52 -26.05
N LEU A 234 -3.92 -2.47 -26.42
CA LEU A 234 -3.06 -2.31 -27.60
C LEU A 234 -3.94 -2.25 -28.88
N PRO A 235 -3.51 -1.53 -29.93
CA PRO A 235 -4.30 -1.34 -31.15
C PRO A 235 -4.28 -2.58 -32.07
N THR A 236 -4.81 -3.70 -31.57
CA THR A 236 -5.15 -4.89 -32.36
C THR A 236 -6.46 -4.67 -33.12
N VAL A 237 -6.77 -5.53 -34.10
CA VAL A 237 -7.91 -5.37 -35.03
C VAL A 237 -9.25 -5.20 -34.30
N ASP A 238 -9.56 -6.05 -33.32
CA ASP A 238 -10.75 -5.96 -32.46
C ASP A 238 -10.91 -4.58 -31.82
N LYS A 239 -9.83 -4.03 -31.25
CA LYS A 239 -9.85 -2.71 -30.62
C LYS A 239 -9.96 -1.59 -31.65
N GLN A 240 -9.35 -1.71 -32.82
CA GLN A 240 -9.47 -0.71 -33.88
C GLN A 240 -10.88 -0.70 -34.49
N ARG A 241 -11.50 -1.87 -34.69
CA ARG A 241 -12.91 -1.98 -35.09
C ARG A 241 -13.86 -1.40 -34.03
N LEU A 242 -13.66 -1.74 -32.75
CA LEU A 242 -14.45 -1.20 -31.63
C LEU A 242 -14.40 0.33 -31.53
N TYR A 243 -13.26 0.96 -31.87
CA TYR A 243 -13.09 2.41 -31.80
C TYR A 243 -13.40 3.16 -33.11
N TYR A 244 -13.54 2.47 -34.24
CA TYR A 244 -13.81 3.06 -35.55
C TYR A 244 -14.72 2.16 -36.42
N PRO A 245 -15.93 1.78 -35.96
CA PRO A 245 -16.76 0.78 -36.65
C PRO A 245 -16.99 1.12 -38.14
N GLN A 246 -17.32 2.38 -38.45
CA GLN A 246 -17.57 2.84 -39.83
C GLN A 246 -16.31 2.93 -40.73
N LEU A 247 -15.10 2.67 -40.21
CA LEU A 247 -13.87 2.66 -41.01
C LEU A 247 -13.39 1.26 -41.39
N TYR A 248 -13.96 0.20 -40.82
CA TYR A 248 -13.50 -1.18 -41.03
C TYR A 248 -14.63 -2.11 -41.51
N PRO A 249 -14.31 -3.18 -42.26
CA PRO A 249 -15.30 -4.19 -42.62
C PRO A 249 -15.91 -4.89 -41.39
N ASP A 250 -17.20 -5.25 -41.50
CA ASP A 250 -17.93 -5.91 -40.41
C ASP A 250 -17.65 -7.42 -40.28
N THR A 251 -17.05 -8.06 -41.29
CA THR A 251 -16.73 -9.49 -41.28
C THR A 251 -15.77 -9.87 -40.13
N PRO A 252 -16.00 -11.00 -39.41
CA PRO A 252 -15.11 -11.42 -38.33
C PRO A 252 -13.65 -11.50 -38.77
N SER A 253 -12.77 -10.81 -38.04
CA SER A 253 -11.37 -10.65 -38.44
C SER A 253 -10.46 -11.63 -37.70
N ASN A 254 -9.95 -12.62 -38.42
CA ASN A 254 -8.92 -13.52 -37.89
C ASN A 254 -7.60 -12.76 -37.65
N CYS A 255 -6.72 -13.35 -36.84
CA CYS A 255 -5.40 -12.81 -36.57
C CYS A 255 -4.59 -12.67 -37.86
N ILE A 256 -4.12 -11.45 -38.15
CA ILE A 256 -3.34 -11.11 -39.36
C ILE A 256 -2.05 -11.95 -39.50
N LEU A 257 -1.54 -12.53 -38.40
CA LEU A 257 -0.35 -13.40 -38.42
C LEU A 257 -0.69 -14.86 -38.78
N CYS A 258 -1.55 -15.53 -38.01
CA CYS A 258 -1.79 -16.98 -38.17
C CYS A 258 -3.07 -17.35 -38.93
N ASN A 259 -3.97 -16.40 -39.18
CA ASN A 259 -5.29 -16.57 -39.80
C ASN A 259 -6.23 -17.64 -39.16
N SER A 260 -5.85 -18.30 -38.07
CA SER A 260 -6.57 -19.44 -37.48
C SER A 260 -7.44 -19.11 -36.26
N ALA A 261 -7.26 -17.95 -35.64
CA ALA A 261 -7.96 -17.54 -34.42
C ALA A 261 -8.43 -16.08 -34.50
N VAL A 262 -9.47 -15.72 -33.74
CA VAL A 262 -10.02 -14.35 -33.70
C VAL A 262 -8.96 -13.34 -33.23
N ALA A 263 -8.80 -12.24 -33.97
CA ALA A 263 -7.83 -11.19 -33.62
C ALA A 263 -8.19 -10.55 -32.27
N SER A 264 -7.24 -10.51 -31.33
CA SER A 264 -7.47 -10.05 -29.96
C SER A 264 -6.17 -9.65 -29.25
N ASN A 265 -6.30 -8.88 -28.16
CA ASN A 265 -5.17 -8.60 -27.27
C ASN A 265 -4.63 -9.86 -26.54
N THR A 266 -5.43 -10.93 -26.35
CA THR A 266 -4.93 -12.22 -25.81
C THR A 266 -4.04 -12.97 -26.80
N HIS A 267 -4.30 -12.83 -28.10
CA HIS A 267 -3.73 -13.73 -29.11
C HIS A 267 -2.43 -13.23 -29.76
N TRP A 268 -2.22 -11.92 -29.94
CA TRP A 268 -1.05 -11.41 -30.68
C TRP A 268 0.31 -11.91 -30.16
N GLY A 269 0.41 -12.15 -28.85
CA GLY A 269 1.61 -12.63 -28.17
C GLY A 269 1.71 -14.15 -28.02
N LEU A 270 0.64 -14.90 -28.36
CA LEU A 270 0.59 -16.37 -28.29
C LEU A 270 0.55 -17.03 -29.67
N GLY A 271 0.03 -16.37 -30.70
CA GLY A 271 -0.24 -16.96 -32.02
C GLY A 271 0.92 -17.78 -32.62
N HIS A 272 0.55 -18.92 -33.23
CA HIS A 272 1.44 -20.07 -33.49
C HIS A 272 2.54 -19.82 -34.54
N GLN A 273 2.37 -18.85 -35.46
CA GLN A 273 3.28 -18.62 -36.61
C GLN A 273 4.75 -18.38 -36.22
N HIS A 274 5.01 -18.04 -34.95
CA HIS A 274 6.36 -17.87 -34.40
C HIS A 274 6.55 -18.60 -33.06
N HIS A 275 5.84 -19.70 -32.81
CA HIS A 275 5.95 -20.43 -31.53
C HIS A 275 7.38 -20.94 -31.28
N THR A 276 8.05 -21.46 -32.31
CA THR A 276 9.45 -21.92 -32.27
C THR A 276 10.43 -20.78 -31.96
N ASP A 277 10.38 -19.67 -32.73
CA ASP A 277 11.19 -18.47 -32.47
C ASP A 277 11.01 -17.99 -31.01
N ARG A 278 9.75 -17.88 -30.57
CA ARG A 278 9.38 -17.34 -29.25
C ARG A 278 9.85 -18.24 -28.12
N LEU A 279 9.85 -19.56 -28.32
CA LEU A 279 10.39 -20.52 -27.36
C LEU A 279 11.93 -20.46 -27.28
N ALA A 280 12.61 -20.20 -28.39
CA ALA A 280 14.06 -19.97 -28.39
C ALA A 280 14.41 -18.65 -27.66
N ASP A 281 13.75 -17.54 -28.02
CA ASP A 281 13.89 -16.23 -27.36
C ASP A 281 13.59 -16.31 -25.85
N TYR A 282 12.59 -17.11 -25.45
CA TYR A 282 12.24 -17.26 -24.04
C TYR A 282 13.29 -18.05 -23.26
N LYS A 283 13.88 -19.09 -23.87
CA LYS A 283 15.04 -19.80 -23.30
C LYS A 283 16.27 -18.89 -23.18
N GLU A 284 16.47 -17.96 -24.11
CA GLU A 284 17.50 -16.91 -23.99
C GLU A 284 17.21 -15.99 -22.78
N CYS A 285 15.97 -15.51 -22.62
CA CYS A 285 15.56 -14.72 -21.44
C CYS A 285 15.80 -15.47 -20.12
N LEU A 286 15.50 -16.77 -20.07
CA LEU A 286 15.80 -17.62 -18.91
C LEU A 286 17.32 -17.77 -18.68
N SER A 287 18.15 -17.74 -19.72
CA SER A 287 19.62 -17.72 -19.57
C SER A 287 20.13 -16.44 -18.91
N VAL A 288 19.49 -15.29 -19.16
CA VAL A 288 19.79 -14.03 -18.47
C VAL A 288 19.43 -14.13 -16.99
N LEU A 289 18.27 -14.71 -16.66
CA LEU A 289 17.88 -14.97 -15.27
C LEU A 289 18.85 -15.94 -14.57
N LEU A 290 19.25 -17.03 -15.23
CA LEU A 290 20.24 -17.99 -14.72
C LEU A 290 21.56 -17.30 -14.38
N LYS A 291 22.11 -16.52 -15.31
CA LYS A 291 23.37 -15.78 -15.11
C LYS A 291 23.24 -14.78 -13.96
N ALA A 292 22.14 -14.05 -13.88
CA ALA A 292 21.88 -13.08 -12.82
C ALA A 292 21.73 -13.74 -11.43
N LEU A 293 21.08 -14.91 -11.35
CA LEU A 293 20.90 -15.65 -10.10
C LEU A 293 22.23 -16.16 -9.52
N GLU A 294 23.12 -16.73 -10.33
CA GLU A 294 24.44 -17.17 -9.85
C GLU A 294 25.38 -15.97 -9.57
N THR A 295 25.34 -14.91 -10.38
CA THR A 295 26.17 -13.70 -10.20
C THR A 295 25.82 -12.93 -8.91
N HIS A 296 24.56 -12.96 -8.49
CA HIS A 296 24.06 -12.22 -7.33
C HIS A 296 23.57 -13.12 -6.18
N LYS A 297 24.11 -14.33 -6.06
CA LYS A 297 23.78 -15.31 -5.02
C LYS A 297 24.24 -14.83 -3.63
N GLU A 298 23.30 -14.57 -2.73
CA GLU A 298 23.55 -14.17 -1.34
C GLU A 298 23.25 -15.29 -0.33
N ILE A 299 22.71 -16.42 -0.79
CA ILE A 299 22.32 -17.58 0.02
C ILE A 299 23.18 -18.78 -0.38
N ALA A 300 24.15 -19.13 0.45
CA ALA A 300 25.09 -20.23 0.19
C ALA A 300 24.38 -21.58 -0.02
N THR A 301 23.33 -21.86 0.77
CA THR A 301 22.52 -23.08 0.70
C THR A 301 21.51 -23.10 -0.47
N ALA A 302 21.48 -22.08 -1.33
CA ALA A 302 20.60 -22.11 -2.49
C ALA A 302 21.06 -23.19 -3.49
N PRO A 303 20.13 -23.90 -4.16
CA PRO A 303 20.47 -24.87 -5.21
C PRO A 303 21.21 -24.22 -6.39
N SER A 304 21.63 -25.02 -7.38
CA SER A 304 22.05 -24.46 -8.67
C SER A 304 20.87 -23.73 -9.33
N ALA A 305 21.12 -22.55 -9.89
CA ALA A 305 20.12 -21.78 -10.63
C ALA A 305 19.55 -22.60 -11.81
N LYS A 306 20.36 -23.44 -12.47
CA LYS A 306 19.92 -24.31 -13.57
C LYS A 306 18.78 -25.23 -13.13
N ILE A 307 18.95 -25.92 -12.00
CA ILE A 307 17.95 -26.83 -11.41
C ILE A 307 16.75 -26.04 -10.90
N ALA A 308 16.99 -24.89 -10.25
CA ALA A 308 15.92 -24.07 -9.68
C ALA A 308 15.01 -23.44 -10.75
N VAL A 309 15.55 -23.00 -11.88
CA VAL A 309 14.77 -22.54 -13.04
C VAL A 309 14.03 -23.71 -13.68
N SER A 310 14.70 -24.84 -13.97
CA SER A 310 14.08 -25.97 -14.67
C SER A 310 12.95 -26.65 -13.87
N THR A 311 12.98 -26.54 -12.54
CA THR A 311 11.90 -27.01 -11.63
C THR A 311 10.87 -25.94 -11.29
N SER A 312 11.01 -24.70 -11.81
CA SER A 312 10.04 -23.63 -11.59
C SER A 312 8.96 -23.57 -12.68
N PRO A 313 7.77 -23.00 -12.39
CA PRO A 313 6.73 -22.75 -13.40
C PRO A 313 7.19 -21.92 -14.62
N LEU A 314 8.30 -21.18 -14.50
CA LEU A 314 8.88 -20.44 -15.62
C LEU A 314 9.39 -21.38 -16.72
N SER A 315 9.83 -22.60 -16.39
CA SER A 315 10.39 -23.55 -17.38
C SER A 315 9.35 -24.47 -18.04
N CYS A 316 8.05 -24.23 -17.83
CA CYS A 316 7.02 -24.86 -18.65
C CYS A 316 7.09 -24.29 -20.08
N PHE A 317 7.48 -25.12 -21.05
CA PHE A 317 7.74 -24.71 -22.43
C PHE A 317 6.52 -24.79 -23.37
N ASP A 318 5.39 -25.26 -22.87
CA ASP A 318 4.08 -24.98 -23.45
C ASP A 318 3.73 -23.52 -23.14
N LEU A 319 4.01 -22.62 -24.09
CA LEU A 319 3.83 -21.18 -23.88
C LEU A 319 2.34 -20.75 -23.90
N GLU A 320 1.46 -21.59 -24.42
CA GLU A 320 0.02 -21.31 -24.52
C GLU A 320 -0.69 -21.61 -23.20
N HIS A 321 -0.24 -22.64 -22.46
CA HIS A 321 -0.78 -22.99 -21.14
C HIS A 321 0.07 -22.47 -19.95
N ASN A 322 1.31 -22.01 -20.17
CA ASN A 322 2.14 -21.44 -19.10
C ASN A 322 1.61 -20.09 -18.59
N SER A 323 0.87 -20.12 -17.48
CA SER A 323 0.37 -18.93 -16.78
C SER A 323 1.45 -17.93 -16.37
N SER A 324 2.67 -18.37 -16.04
CA SER A 324 3.77 -17.44 -15.71
C SER A 324 4.26 -16.70 -16.96
N PHE A 325 4.34 -17.37 -18.11
CA PHE A 325 4.66 -16.74 -19.39
C PHE A 325 3.57 -15.73 -19.80
N TYR A 326 2.29 -16.10 -19.66
CA TYR A 326 1.16 -15.22 -19.97
C TYR A 326 1.12 -13.95 -19.11
N ILE A 327 1.40 -14.07 -17.81
CA ILE A 327 1.52 -12.93 -16.89
C ILE A 327 2.66 -11.98 -17.34
N LEU A 328 3.85 -12.52 -17.65
CA LEU A 328 4.99 -11.75 -18.15
C LEU A 328 4.70 -11.06 -19.49
N LEU A 329 4.05 -11.78 -20.42
CA LEU A 329 3.67 -11.30 -21.75
C LEU A 329 2.83 -10.02 -21.69
N HIS A 330 2.00 -9.85 -20.65
CA HIS A 330 1.17 -8.68 -20.41
C HIS A 330 1.77 -7.65 -19.44
N ASN A 331 3.09 -7.67 -19.20
CA ASN A 331 3.81 -6.76 -18.29
C ASN A 331 3.41 -6.84 -16.81
N ALA A 332 2.84 -7.97 -16.38
CA ALA A 332 2.71 -8.31 -14.97
C ALA A 332 3.88 -9.21 -14.51
N VAL A 333 4.15 -9.22 -13.21
CA VAL A 333 5.24 -10.00 -12.60
C VAL A 333 4.64 -11.19 -11.88
N PRO A 334 4.97 -12.46 -12.24
CA PRO A 334 4.41 -13.61 -11.57
C PRO A 334 5.14 -13.92 -10.26
N ASN A 335 4.41 -14.41 -9.26
CA ASN A 335 4.99 -14.82 -7.97
C ASN A 335 6.00 -15.99 -8.14
N SER A 336 5.83 -16.83 -9.17
CA SER A 336 6.81 -17.87 -9.54
C SER A 336 8.23 -17.33 -9.81
N LEU A 337 8.36 -16.09 -10.31
CA LEU A 337 9.64 -15.40 -10.47
C LEU A 337 10.15 -14.85 -9.13
N THR A 338 9.28 -14.25 -8.32
CA THR A 338 9.68 -13.64 -7.04
C THR A 338 10.16 -14.67 -6.04
N ASP A 339 9.48 -15.81 -6.01
CA ASP A 339 9.74 -16.91 -5.08
C ASP A 339 10.99 -17.68 -5.49
N LEU A 340 11.24 -17.78 -6.80
CA LEU A 340 12.52 -18.29 -7.32
C LEU A 340 13.69 -17.37 -6.92
N ILE A 341 13.60 -16.06 -7.19
CA ILE A 341 14.66 -15.10 -6.84
C ILE A 341 14.88 -15.06 -5.31
N ALA A 342 13.82 -15.22 -4.52
CA ALA A 342 13.90 -15.26 -3.06
C ALA A 342 14.68 -16.46 -2.49
N ARG A 343 14.85 -17.56 -3.25
CA ARG A 343 15.68 -18.72 -2.86
C ARG A 343 17.18 -18.42 -2.90
N PHE A 344 17.61 -17.45 -3.70
CA PHE A 344 19.03 -17.12 -3.95
C PHE A 344 19.50 -15.85 -3.23
N ILE A 345 18.57 -14.92 -2.96
CA ILE A 345 18.88 -13.53 -2.61
C ILE A 345 18.10 -13.13 -1.35
N ARG A 346 18.72 -12.38 -0.43
CA ARG A 346 18.09 -11.84 0.78
C ARG A 346 17.71 -10.37 0.61
N SER A 347 18.66 -9.55 0.13
CA SER A 347 18.56 -8.11 -0.05
C SER A 347 17.44 -7.69 -1.00
N ARG A 348 16.53 -6.81 -0.54
CA ARG A 348 15.48 -6.22 -1.39
C ARG A 348 16.08 -5.46 -2.59
N ARG A 349 17.23 -4.79 -2.43
CA ARG A 349 17.91 -4.06 -3.52
C ARG A 349 18.38 -5.03 -4.62
N THR A 350 19.00 -6.14 -4.22
CA THR A 350 19.54 -7.14 -5.14
C THR A 350 18.41 -7.94 -5.82
N LYS A 351 17.33 -8.26 -5.10
CA LYS A 351 16.10 -8.85 -5.68
C LYS A 351 15.51 -7.98 -6.79
N ASN A 352 15.36 -6.67 -6.53
CA ASN A 352 14.84 -5.73 -7.52
C ASN A 352 15.77 -5.60 -8.74
N LEU A 353 17.10 -5.62 -8.55
CA LEU A 353 18.07 -5.62 -9.65
C LEU A 353 17.89 -6.84 -10.57
N VAL A 354 17.94 -8.06 -10.02
CA VAL A 354 17.80 -9.31 -10.80
C VAL A 354 16.43 -9.41 -11.48
N THR A 355 15.38 -8.97 -10.79
CA THR A 355 14.02 -8.88 -11.37
C THR A 355 14.00 -7.96 -12.59
N ASN A 356 14.55 -6.73 -12.46
CA ASN A 356 14.60 -5.77 -13.56
C ASN A 356 15.48 -6.24 -14.73
N MET A 357 16.58 -6.95 -14.49
CA MET A 357 17.41 -7.53 -15.55
C MET A 357 16.62 -8.53 -16.40
N PHE A 358 15.93 -9.48 -15.77
CA PHE A 358 15.10 -10.45 -16.48
C PHE A 358 13.90 -9.80 -17.18
N LEU A 359 13.17 -8.91 -16.51
CA LEU A 359 12.01 -8.23 -17.10
C LEU A 359 12.40 -7.34 -18.29
N THR A 360 13.60 -6.74 -18.28
CA THR A 360 14.12 -5.97 -19.43
C THR A 360 14.45 -6.88 -20.61
N ALA A 361 15.16 -7.99 -20.38
CA ALA A 361 15.44 -8.98 -21.43
C ALA A 361 14.15 -9.55 -22.05
N PHE A 362 13.18 -9.92 -21.21
CA PHE A 362 11.87 -10.41 -21.66
C PHE A 362 11.08 -9.32 -22.43
N MET A 363 11.11 -8.08 -21.95
CA MET A 363 10.46 -6.95 -22.62
C MET A 363 11.03 -6.69 -24.02
N ASP A 364 12.34 -6.80 -24.19
CA ASP A 364 13.01 -6.51 -25.46
C ASP A 364 12.96 -7.70 -26.43
N ASN A 365 13.33 -8.90 -25.98
CA ASN A 365 13.43 -10.11 -26.82
C ASN A 365 12.06 -10.76 -27.08
N ILE A 366 11.08 -10.65 -26.17
CA ILE A 366 9.71 -11.12 -26.39
C ILE A 366 8.80 -9.95 -26.77
N ILE A 367 8.44 -9.11 -25.79
CA ILE A 367 7.25 -8.23 -25.93
C ILE A 367 7.41 -7.24 -27.08
N LYS A 368 8.54 -6.51 -27.14
CA LYS A 368 8.82 -5.57 -28.24
C LYS A 368 9.09 -6.29 -29.57
N LYS A 369 9.82 -7.42 -29.57
CA LYS A 369 10.11 -8.19 -30.79
C LYS A 369 8.84 -8.66 -31.50
N TYR A 370 7.95 -9.34 -30.78
CA TYR A 370 6.69 -9.84 -31.34
C TYR A 370 5.65 -8.73 -31.60
N TRP A 371 5.60 -7.69 -30.77
CA TRP A 371 4.73 -6.54 -31.05
C TRP A 371 5.15 -5.78 -32.31
N ARG A 372 6.46 -5.68 -32.61
CA ARG A 372 6.95 -5.10 -33.87
C ARG A 372 6.50 -5.94 -35.08
N LYS A 373 6.68 -7.27 -35.05
CA LYS A 373 6.17 -8.18 -36.09
C LYS A 373 4.65 -7.97 -36.32
N TYR A 374 3.84 -8.00 -35.25
CA TYR A 374 2.40 -7.75 -35.33
C TYR A 374 2.05 -6.36 -35.91
N ALA A 375 2.69 -5.30 -35.41
CA ALA A 375 2.40 -3.93 -35.84
C ALA A 375 2.80 -3.64 -37.29
N GLN A 376 3.79 -4.35 -37.83
CA GLN A 376 4.17 -4.30 -39.25
C GLN A 376 3.10 -4.97 -40.13
N ALA A 377 2.70 -6.21 -39.80
CA ALA A 377 1.65 -6.93 -40.51
C ALA A 377 0.30 -6.18 -40.43
N TYR A 378 -0.05 -5.66 -39.26
CA TYR A 378 -1.22 -4.79 -39.06
C TYR A 378 -1.19 -3.56 -39.98
N LYS A 379 -0.04 -2.89 -40.12
CA LYS A 379 0.10 -1.73 -41.02
C LYS A 379 -0.08 -2.13 -42.50
N GLN A 380 0.39 -3.31 -42.91
CA GLN A 380 0.22 -3.81 -44.28
C GLN A 380 -1.26 -4.11 -44.59
N TRP A 381 -1.97 -4.72 -43.64
CA TRP A 381 -3.42 -4.97 -43.72
C TRP A 381 -4.26 -3.67 -43.68
N GLU A 382 -3.92 -2.72 -42.81
CA GLU A 382 -4.55 -1.38 -42.79
C GLU A 382 -4.37 -0.64 -44.12
N ASN A 383 -3.19 -0.76 -44.73
CA ASN A 383 -2.91 -0.21 -46.06
C ASN A 383 -3.70 -0.90 -47.19
N SER A 384 -3.91 -2.22 -47.16
CA SER A 384 -4.67 -2.93 -48.22
C SER A 384 -6.15 -2.59 -48.20
N LEU A 385 -6.71 -2.29 -47.02
CA LEU A 385 -8.03 -1.68 -46.86
C LEU A 385 -8.09 -0.18 -47.25
N ARG A 386 -6.96 0.42 -47.68
CA ARG A 386 -6.80 1.86 -48.00
C ARG A 386 -7.07 2.82 -46.84
N ILE A 387 -7.09 2.33 -45.59
CA ILE A 387 -7.36 3.12 -44.39
C ILE A 387 -6.07 3.85 -43.96
N MET A 388 -6.12 5.17 -43.79
CA MET A 388 -4.95 5.97 -43.41
C MET A 388 -5.12 6.64 -42.04
N LYS A 389 -3.99 7.11 -41.48
CA LYS A 389 -3.94 7.92 -40.26
C LYS A 389 -4.70 9.26 -40.35
N ARG A 390 -5.12 9.71 -41.54
CA ARG A 390 -5.97 10.90 -41.70
C ARG A 390 -7.44 10.58 -41.40
N ASP A 391 -7.94 9.43 -41.85
CA ASP A 391 -9.36 9.09 -41.78
C ASP A 391 -9.78 8.82 -40.34
N LYS A 392 -8.94 8.11 -39.57
CA LYS A 392 -9.06 7.98 -38.10
C LYS A 392 -9.06 9.31 -37.34
N ARG A 393 -8.36 10.33 -37.84
CA ARG A 393 -8.34 11.68 -37.23
C ARG A 393 -9.60 12.48 -37.58
N LEU A 394 -10.09 12.35 -38.81
CA LEU A 394 -11.36 12.96 -39.25
C LEU A 394 -12.56 12.33 -38.52
N TYR A 395 -12.58 11.01 -38.36
CA TYR A 395 -13.62 10.28 -37.63
C TYR A 395 -13.80 10.79 -36.19
N ARG A 396 -12.69 10.94 -35.45
CA ARG A 396 -12.70 11.51 -34.09
C ARG A 396 -13.15 12.96 -34.04
N LYS A 397 -12.72 13.78 -35.02
CA LYS A 397 -13.15 15.19 -35.09
C LYS A 397 -14.67 15.33 -35.25
N ARG A 398 -15.30 14.46 -36.05
CA ARG A 398 -16.76 14.41 -36.20
C ARG A 398 -17.42 14.06 -34.86
N GLN A 399 -17.13 12.88 -34.30
CA GLN A 399 -17.73 12.43 -33.03
C GLN A 399 -17.54 13.37 -31.84
N ASN A 400 -16.47 14.18 -31.79
CA ASN A 400 -16.28 15.17 -30.73
C ASN A 400 -17.18 16.40 -30.92
N HIS A 401 -17.42 16.83 -32.16
CA HIS A 401 -18.26 17.99 -32.47
C HIS A 401 -19.75 17.73 -32.15
N ASP A 402 -20.14 16.45 -32.12
CA ASP A 402 -21.48 15.97 -31.74
C ASP A 402 -21.69 15.88 -30.19
N ARG A 403 -20.74 16.34 -29.36
CA ARG A 403 -20.64 15.92 -27.94
C ARG A 403 -20.30 16.96 -26.86
N GLU A 404 -20.07 18.24 -27.16
CA GLU A 404 -19.70 19.24 -26.13
C GLU A 404 -20.91 20.09 -25.65
N PRO A 405 -21.23 20.09 -24.34
CA PRO A 405 -22.09 21.08 -23.70
C PRO A 405 -21.27 22.21 -23.04
N ASN A 406 -21.64 23.46 -23.26
CA ASN A 406 -20.92 24.65 -22.76
C ASN A 406 -21.25 24.96 -21.29
N HIS A 407 -20.24 25.11 -20.41
CA HIS A 407 -20.34 25.91 -19.17
C HIS A 407 -18.96 26.37 -18.63
N THR A 408 -18.93 27.55 -18.01
CA THR A 408 -17.73 28.22 -17.45
C THR A 408 -17.85 28.45 -15.92
N PRO A 409 -16.79 28.22 -15.11
CA PRO A 409 -16.84 28.36 -13.64
C PRO A 409 -16.32 29.72 -13.11
N GLY A 410 -16.76 30.10 -11.89
CA GLY A 410 -16.28 31.27 -11.12
C GLY A 410 -15.60 30.90 -9.78
N PRO A 411 -14.90 31.84 -9.09
CA PRO A 411 -13.89 31.51 -8.06
C PRO A 411 -14.30 31.75 -6.58
N SER A 412 -13.43 31.32 -5.66
CA SER A 412 -13.61 31.26 -4.19
C SER A 412 -12.85 32.34 -3.38
N LEU A 413 -13.26 32.60 -2.13
CA LEU A 413 -12.55 33.45 -1.15
C LEU A 413 -12.37 32.80 0.26
N SER A 414 -11.63 33.48 1.16
CA SER A 414 -10.95 32.87 2.35
C SER A 414 -11.01 33.76 3.62
N ARG A 415 -11.29 33.23 4.83
CA ARG A 415 -10.37 32.68 5.88
C ARG A 415 -9.64 33.71 6.79
N SER A 416 -9.96 33.74 8.10
CA SER A 416 -9.15 34.36 9.19
C SER A 416 -9.45 33.74 10.59
N SER A 417 -8.87 34.25 11.70
CA SER A 417 -8.34 33.38 12.78
C SER A 417 -7.94 33.99 14.16
N LEU A 418 -7.82 33.15 15.21
CA LEU A 418 -7.03 33.32 16.49
C LEU A 418 -7.60 34.33 17.54
N PRO A 419 -7.08 34.47 18.81
CA PRO A 419 -5.92 33.86 19.52
C PRO A 419 -6.25 33.19 20.91
N ALA A 420 -5.41 33.31 21.97
CA ALA A 420 -5.37 32.43 23.18
C ALA A 420 -4.87 33.07 24.52
N GLY A 421 -4.79 32.30 25.63
CA GLY A 421 -4.40 32.73 27.02
C GLY A 421 -3.47 31.78 27.84
N THR A 422 -3.07 32.16 29.07
CA THR A 422 -1.92 31.61 29.89
C THR A 422 -2.11 31.80 31.43
N ARG A 423 -1.34 31.33 32.45
CA ARG A 423 -0.13 30.45 32.72
C ARG A 423 0.05 30.31 34.28
N ARG A 424 0.54 29.18 34.86
CA ARG A 424 1.55 29.06 35.99
C ARG A 424 1.81 27.61 36.53
N ARG A 425 2.63 27.43 37.59
CA ARG A 425 3.32 26.21 38.16
C ARG A 425 2.96 26.00 39.68
N ASP A 426 3.57 25.20 40.58
CA ASP A 426 4.89 24.50 40.68
C ASP A 426 4.98 23.43 41.82
N ASP A 427 6.13 22.73 42.02
CA ASP A 427 6.70 22.15 43.30
C ASP A 427 6.77 20.60 43.57
N THR A 428 7.89 19.92 43.25
CA THR A 428 7.95 18.44 43.01
C THR A 428 8.61 17.47 44.05
N ARG A 429 7.95 16.31 44.30
CA ARG A 429 8.49 15.04 44.88
C ARG A 429 9.35 14.22 43.88
N ARG A 430 9.78 12.96 44.16
CA ARG A 430 10.47 12.03 43.19
C ARG A 430 9.86 10.61 43.18
N LEU A 431 9.86 9.91 42.03
CA LEU A 431 9.31 8.55 41.80
C LEU A 431 10.06 7.79 40.68
N VAL A 432 10.00 6.45 40.63
CA VAL A 432 10.67 5.63 39.60
C VAL A 432 9.81 4.48 39.07
N TYR A 433 9.68 4.36 37.74
CA TYR A 433 8.94 3.28 37.06
C TYR A 433 9.78 2.53 36.02
N ALA A 434 9.59 1.21 35.90
CA ALA A 434 10.04 0.39 34.78
C ALA A 434 8.86 0.01 33.88
N VAL A 435 9.03 0.06 32.55
CA VAL A 435 7.95 -0.05 31.54
C VAL A 435 8.24 -1.14 30.50
N GLY A 436 7.25 -2.01 30.25
CA GLY A 436 7.31 -3.12 29.28
C GLY A 436 6.07 -3.21 28.37
N SER A 437 6.17 -3.96 27.27
CA SER A 437 5.08 -4.06 26.27
C SER A 437 5.06 -5.40 25.52
N ASN A 438 3.89 -5.85 25.06
CA ASN A 438 3.75 -7.06 24.23
C ASN A 438 2.71 -6.91 23.11
N TYR A 439 2.93 -7.63 22.01
CA TYR A 439 2.10 -7.63 20.81
C TYR A 439 1.78 -9.06 20.37
N LEU A 440 0.49 -9.39 20.22
CA LEU A 440 0.05 -10.65 19.60
C LEU A 440 -0.34 -10.40 18.13
N HIS A 441 0.06 -11.32 17.26
CA HIS A 441 -0.28 -11.26 15.84
C HIS A 441 -1.72 -11.72 15.60
N SER A 442 -2.60 -10.76 15.27
CA SER A 442 -3.76 -11.04 14.42
C SER A 442 -3.30 -11.36 12.99
N GLY A 443 -4.16 -12.06 12.23
CA GLY A 443 -3.90 -12.52 10.85
C GLY A 443 -3.77 -11.44 9.77
N SER A 444 -4.24 -11.75 8.56
CA SER A 444 -4.00 -10.90 7.39
C SER A 444 -4.68 -9.54 7.54
N ILE A 445 -4.02 -8.49 7.06
CA ILE A 445 -4.64 -7.15 7.02
C ILE A 445 -5.76 -7.07 5.97
N LEU A 446 -5.94 -8.11 5.13
CA LEU A 446 -7.14 -8.28 4.31
C LEU A 446 -8.35 -8.58 5.20
N ASP A 447 -8.22 -9.51 6.16
CA ASP A 447 -9.27 -9.92 7.10
C ASP A 447 -9.80 -8.74 7.93
N TYR A 448 -8.91 -7.80 8.26
CA TYR A 448 -9.25 -6.52 8.86
C TYR A 448 -10.20 -5.70 7.97
N PHE A 449 -9.89 -5.51 6.68
CA PHE A 449 -10.69 -4.66 5.79
C PHE A 449 -11.95 -5.33 5.22
N VAL A 450 -11.92 -6.63 4.92
CA VAL A 450 -13.10 -7.40 4.45
C VAL A 450 -14.23 -7.33 5.48
N SER A 451 -13.88 -7.26 6.78
CA SER A 451 -14.85 -7.25 7.88
C SER A 451 -15.80 -6.04 7.96
N PHE A 452 -15.53 -4.95 7.22
CA PHE A 452 -16.35 -3.72 7.20
C PHE A 452 -17.47 -3.71 6.13
N THR A 453 -17.59 -4.76 5.31
CA THR A 453 -18.36 -4.72 4.06
C THR A 453 -19.89 -4.98 4.11
N PRO A 454 -20.52 -5.57 5.16
CA PRO A 454 -21.96 -5.89 5.11
C PRO A 454 -22.90 -4.67 4.99
N ASP A 455 -22.76 -3.68 5.88
CA ASP A 455 -23.83 -2.71 6.15
C ASP A 455 -23.80 -1.43 5.28
N MET A 456 -22.79 -1.28 4.41
CA MET A 456 -22.64 -0.10 3.53
C MET A 456 -23.61 -0.07 2.33
N ARG A 457 -24.73 -0.81 2.38
CA ARG A 457 -25.78 -0.86 1.34
C ARG A 457 -26.97 0.08 1.62
N LYS A 458 -26.71 1.37 1.83
CA LYS A 458 -27.72 2.42 1.60
C LYS A 458 -27.10 3.59 0.83
N PRO A 459 -27.56 3.91 -0.40
CA PRO A 459 -27.10 5.10 -1.11
C PRO A 459 -27.70 6.34 -0.43
N LEU A 460 -26.87 7.09 0.29
CA LEU A 460 -27.23 8.43 0.74
C LEU A 460 -27.22 9.38 -0.46
N SER A 461 -28.39 9.63 -1.03
CA SER A 461 -28.62 10.68 -2.01
C SER A 461 -28.50 12.06 -1.33
N LEU A 462 -27.30 12.63 -1.36
CA LEU A 462 -27.12 14.06 -1.07
C LEU A 462 -27.59 14.86 -2.29
N ASP A 463 -28.76 15.48 -2.15
CA ASP A 463 -29.26 16.45 -3.13
C ASP A 463 -28.50 17.78 -2.97
N ILE A 464 -27.92 18.28 -4.06
CA ILE A 464 -26.97 19.40 -4.03
C ILE A 464 -27.68 20.70 -4.41
N ASN A 465 -28.61 21.15 -3.56
CA ASN A 465 -29.21 22.49 -3.62
C ASN A 465 -29.65 22.97 -2.22
N GLY A 466 -28.67 23.23 -1.35
CA GLY A 466 -28.92 23.75 0.00
C GLY A 466 -29.35 25.22 0.01
N TRP A 467 -30.64 25.49 -0.16
CA TRP A 467 -31.25 26.78 0.20
C TRP A 467 -31.90 26.67 1.58
N CYS A 468 -31.26 27.24 2.59
CA CYS A 468 -31.89 27.41 3.90
C CYS A 468 -32.98 28.49 3.78
N ARG A 469 -34.23 28.15 4.08
CA ARG A 469 -35.27 29.14 4.35
C ARG A 469 -35.44 29.24 5.85
N ASP A 470 -35.21 30.42 6.40
CA ASP A 470 -35.67 30.75 7.75
C ASP A 470 -37.20 30.68 7.78
N VAL A 471 -37.73 29.97 8.77
CA VAL A 471 -39.16 29.97 9.09
C VAL A 471 -39.30 30.47 10.52
N ASN A 472 -39.53 31.77 10.66
CA ASN A 472 -40.01 32.34 11.91
C ASN A 472 -41.38 31.74 12.24
N GLY A 473 -41.61 31.42 13.52
CA GLY A 473 -42.89 30.86 13.97
C GLY A 473 -43.95 31.94 14.19
N SER A 474 -45.13 31.72 13.62
CA SER A 474 -46.41 32.37 14.00
C SER A 474 -47.56 31.63 13.31
N GLY A 475 -48.52 31.10 14.08
CA GLY A 475 -49.61 30.25 13.61
C GLY A 475 -49.72 28.98 14.45
#